data_AF-A0A5E5QXB9-F1
#
_entry.id   AF-A0A5E5QXB9-F1
#
_cell.length_a   1.000
_cell.length_b   1.000
_cell.length_c   1.000
_cell.angle_alpha   90.00
_cell.angle_beta   90.00
_cell.angle_gamma   90.00
#
_symmetry.space_group_name_H-M   'P 1'
#
loop_
_entity.id
_entity.type
_entity.pdbx_description
1 polymer ?
#
loop_
_entity_poly.entity_id
_entity_poly.type
_entity_poly.pdbx_seq_one_letter_code
_entity_poly.pdbx_strand_id
1 'polypeptide(L)' 'MKLWLLRHGEAEPHASRDSERRLTAHGRKEVLQSAARLAGLPLDGILASPYVRAQQTAELVREALGLV' A
#
# COMPACT_ATOMS: atom_id res chain seq x y z
N MET A 1 16.36 -8.25 -12.52
CA MET A 1 15.60 -7.61 -11.43
C MET A 1 14.27 -7.12 -11.98
N LYS A 2 13.14 -7.38 -11.32
CA LYS A 2 11.81 -6.89 -11.71
C LYS A 2 11.32 -5.89 -10.67
N LEU A 3 10.77 -4.77 -11.12
CA LEU A 3 10.16 -3.76 -10.25
C LEU A 3 8.65 -3.75 -10.49
N TRP A 4 7.89 -3.81 -9.42
CA TRP A 4 6.43 -3.70 -9.43
C TRP A 4 6.04 -2.35 -8.84
N LEU A 5 5.27 -1.57 -9.58
CA LEU A 5 4.81 -0.26 -9.13
C LEU A 5 3.35 -0.38 -8.69
N LEU A 6 3.10 -0.06 -7.42
CA LEU A 6 1.77 -0.01 -6.85
C LEU A 6 1.46 1.43 -6.43
N ARG A 7 0.35 1.98 -6.91
CA ARG A 7 -0.17 3.25 -6.42
C ARG A 7 -0.78 3.04 -5.04
N HIS A 8 -0.63 4.02 -4.14
CA HIS A 8 -1.34 3.99 -2.86
C HIS A 8 -2.86 3.86 -3.08
N GLY A 9 -3.55 3.21 -2.13
CA GLY A 9 -5.01 3.12 -2.17
C GLY A 9 -5.69 4.49 -2.06
N GLU A 10 -7.01 4.54 -2.26
CA GLU A 10 -7.78 5.75 -2.03
C GLU A 10 -7.49 6.34 -0.63
N ALA A 11 -7.21 7.64 -0.60
CA ALA A 11 -6.89 8.38 0.61
C ALA A 11 -7.94 9.45 0.88
N GLU A 12 -8.15 9.76 2.16
CA GLU A 12 -9.05 10.81 2.63
C GLU A 12 -8.81 12.10 1.84
N PRO A 13 -9.86 12.88 1.52
CA PRO A 13 -9.71 14.07 0.68
C PRO A 13 -8.89 15.17 1.38
N HIS A 14 -8.96 15.24 2.71
CA HIS A 14 -8.33 16.30 3.51
C HIS A 14 -7.69 15.73 4.79
N ALA A 15 -6.59 16.36 5.20
CA ALA A 15 -5.93 16.21 6.50
C ALA A 15 -5.22 17.54 6.82
N SER A 16 -4.69 17.70 8.02
CA SER A 16 -3.93 18.91 8.40
C SER A 16 -2.72 19.15 7.49
N ARG A 17 -2.07 18.08 7.03
CA ARG A 17 -1.01 18.10 5.99
C ARG A 17 -1.27 17.01 4.96
N ASP A 18 -0.95 17.24 3.68
CA ASP A 18 -1.14 16.19 2.65
C ASP A 18 -0.40 14.90 2.99
N SER A 19 0.79 15.00 3.58
CA SER A 19 1.60 13.86 4.02
C SER A 19 0.91 12.98 5.07
N GLU A 20 -0.07 13.51 5.80
CA GLU A 20 -0.78 12.83 6.88
C GLU A 20 -2.08 12.14 6.42
N ARG A 21 -2.54 12.39 5.19
CA ARG A 21 -3.76 11.79 4.67
C ARG A 21 -3.70 10.27 4.78
N ARG A 22 -4.71 9.69 5.42
CA ARG A 22 -4.83 8.25 5.63
C ARG A 22 -5.62 7.61 4.50
N LEU A 23 -5.48 6.29 4.35
CA LEU A 23 -6.36 5.52 3.48
C LEU A 23 -7.78 5.53 4.01
N THR A 24 -8.75 5.70 3.10
CA THR A 24 -10.16 5.47 3.41
C THR A 24 -10.42 3.99 3.66
N ALA A 25 -11.56 3.65 4.27
CA ALA A 25 -11.96 2.25 4.41
C ALA A 25 -12.12 1.55 3.04
N HIS A 26 -12.53 2.29 2.02
CA HIS A 26 -12.61 1.78 0.64
C HIS A 26 -11.22 1.52 0.07
N GLY A 27 -10.31 2.50 0.15
CA GLY A 27 -8.94 2.36 -0.35
C GLY A 27 -8.18 1.19 0.28
N ARG A 28 -8.41 0.90 1.57
CA ARG A 28 -7.83 -0.31 2.21
C ARG A 28 -8.29 -1.60 1.54
N LYS A 29 -9.57 -1.72 1.15
CA LYS A 29 -10.09 -2.89 0.44
C LYS A 29 -9.48 -3.02 -0.95
N GLU A 30 -9.33 -1.91 -1.68
CA GLU A 30 -8.68 -1.90 -3.00
C GLU A 30 -7.20 -2.32 -2.95
N VAL A 31 -6.49 -1.90 -1.89
CA VAL A 31 -5.10 -2.33 -1.67
C VAL A 31 -5.02 -3.84 -1.47
N LEU A 32 -5.90 -4.43 -0.65
CA LEU A 32 -5.91 -5.89 -0.44
C LEU A 32 -6.24 -6.66 -1.73
N GLN A 33 -7.17 -6.16 -2.55
CA GLN A 33 -7.44 -6.74 -3.87
C GLN A 33 -6.22 -6.67 -4.80
N SER A 34 -5.47 -5.57 -4.74
CA SER A 34 -4.24 -5.42 -5.53
C SER A 34 -3.13 -6.33 -5.00
N ALA A 35 -3.00 -6.48 -3.68
CA ALA A 35 -2.04 -7.38 -3.04
C ALA A 35 -2.27 -8.84 -3.44
N ALA A 36 -3.53 -9.27 -3.58
CA ALA A 36 -3.85 -10.62 -4.05
C ALA A 36 -3.26 -10.92 -5.45
N ARG A 37 -3.07 -9.91 -6.30
CA ARG A 37 -2.42 -10.07 -7.61
C ARG A 37 -0.89 -10.15 -7.53
N LEU A 38 -0.32 -9.76 -6.40
CA LEU A 38 1.11 -9.85 -6.14
C LEU A 38 1.49 -11.16 -5.42
N ALA A 39 0.50 -11.91 -4.93
CA ALA A 39 0.71 -13.19 -4.25
C ALA A 39 1.46 -14.19 -5.15
N GLY A 40 2.47 -14.85 -4.59
CA GLY A 40 3.31 -15.83 -5.29
C GLY A 40 4.39 -15.22 -6.20
N LEU A 41 4.46 -13.90 -6.32
CA LEU A 41 5.60 -13.26 -7.00
C LEU A 41 6.85 -13.29 -6.10
N PRO A 42 8.06 -13.46 -6.68
CA PRO A 42 9.30 -13.43 -5.93
C PRO A 42 9.66 -11.97 -5.58
N LEU A 43 9.03 -11.44 -4.53
CA LEU A 43 9.27 -10.09 -4.03
C LEU A 43 10.30 -10.13 -2.91
N ASP A 44 11.42 -9.44 -3.11
CA ASP A 44 12.50 -9.38 -2.12
C ASP A 44 12.25 -8.31 -1.03
N GLY A 45 11.33 -7.38 -1.27
CA GLY A 45 11.01 -6.32 -0.32
C GLY A 45 10.05 -5.26 -0.86
N ILE A 46 9.72 -4.30 0.00
CA ILE A 46 8.81 -3.18 -0.31
C ILE A 46 9.53 -1.87 -0.02
N LEU A 47 9.48 -0.94 -0.98
CA LEU A 47 9.90 0.45 -0.80
C LEU A 47 8.65 1.34 -0.85
N ALA A 48 8.51 2.26 0.10
CA ALA A 48 7.34 3.10 0.21
C ALA A 48 7.71 4.57 0.44
N SER A 49 6.92 5.48 -0.15
CA SER A 49 6.98 6.91 0.15
C SER A 49 6.73 7.16 1.65
N PRO A 50 7.35 8.19 2.26
CA PRO A 50 7.15 8.50 3.69
C PRO A 50 5.72 8.95 4.05
N TYR A 51 4.85 9.19 3.07
CA TYR A 51 3.49 9.68 3.33
C TYR A 51 2.60 8.58 3.91
N VAL A 52 1.71 8.94 4.83
CA VAL A 52 0.92 7.98 5.63
C VAL A 52 0.12 7.01 4.77
N ARG A 53 -0.57 7.49 3.73
CA ARG A 53 -1.31 6.63 2.79
C ARG A 53 -0.43 5.59 2.06
N ALA A 54 0.81 5.93 1.75
CA ALA A 54 1.74 5.01 1.10
C ALA A 54 2.27 3.97 2.10
N GLN A 55 2.60 4.41 3.32
CA GLN A 55 2.98 3.50 4.42
C GLN A 55 1.86 2.52 4.77
N GLN A 56 0.61 2.99 4.89
CA GLN A 56 -0.55 2.13 5.14
C GLN A 56 -0.82 1.15 4.00
N THR A 57 -0.57 1.56 2.75
CA THR A 57 -0.66 0.67 1.59
C THR A 57 0.40 -0.44 1.70
N ALA A 58 1.65 -0.07 1.97
CA ALA A 58 2.77 -0.98 2.09
C ALA A 58 2.56 -1.99 3.24
N GLU A 59 2.06 -1.53 4.38
CA GLU A 59 1.73 -2.38 5.54
C GLU A 59 0.70 -3.44 5.17
N LEU A 60 -0.42 -3.04 4.56
CA LEU A 60 -1.48 -3.97 4.13
C LEU A 60 -0.97 -5.00 3.11
N VAL A 61 -0.12 -4.57 2.17
CA VAL A 61 0.50 -5.47 1.19
C VAL A 61 1.46 -6.43 1.89
N ARG A 62 2.28 -5.94 2.82
CA ARG A 62 3.21 -6.78 3.60
C ARG A 62 2.47 -7.86 4.36
N GLU A 63 1.43 -7.48 5.11
CA GLU A 63 0.58 -8.40 5.87
C GLU A 63 -0.10 -9.42 4.95
N ALA A 64 -0.71 -8.97 3.84
CA ALA A 64 -1.43 -9.86 2.91
C ALA A 64 -0.50 -10.86 2.20
N LEU A 65 0.77 -10.52 2.01
CA LEU A 65 1.76 -11.37 1.36
C LEU A 65 2.58 -12.22 2.34
N GLY A 66 2.41 -12.02 3.66
CA GLY A 66 3.17 -12.74 4.69
C GLY A 66 4.66 -12.42 4.66
N LEU A 67 5.03 -11.22 4.22
CA LEU A 67 6.42 -10.75 4.21
C LEU A 67 6.80 -10.33 5.65
N VAL A 68 7.80 -10.99 6.23
CA VAL A 68 8.30 -10.77 7.61
C VAL A 68 9.34 -9.66 7.64
#